data_AF-A0A382VH29-F1
#
_entry.id   AF-A0A382VH29-F1
#
_cell.length_a   1.000
_cell.length_b   1.000
_cell.length_c   1.000
_cell.angle_alpha   90.00
_cell.angle_beta   90.00
_cell.angle_gamma   90.00
#
_symmetry.space_group_name_H-M   'P 1'
#
loop_
_entity.id
_entity.type
_entity.pdbx_description
1 polymer ?
#
loop_
_entity_poly.entity_id
_entity_poly.type
_entity_poly.pdbx_seq_one_letter_code
_entity_poly.pdbx_strand_id
1 'polypeptide(L)'
;LATVYRVLNQFDDAGILNRHHFEGGKSVFEISHKDHHDHLVCLKCGKVIEFEDDIIEERQEMIAKKHKMKLTHHSLYLYGECTDGNCDNLPE
;
A
#
# COMPACT_ATOMS: atom_id res chain seq x y z
N LEU A 1 -1.72 16.28 19.61
CA LEU A 1 -1.18 15.25 18.70
C LEU A 1 -0.44 15.95 17.55
N ALA A 2 0.85 16.27 17.68
CA ALA A 2 1.56 17.12 16.68
C ALA A 2 2.99 16.67 16.38
N THR A 3 3.67 16.04 17.33
CA THR A 3 5.09 15.68 17.17
C THR A 3 5.30 14.44 16.28
N VAL A 4 4.42 13.44 16.36
CA VAL A 4 4.55 12.19 15.58
C VAL A 4 4.32 12.44 14.08
N TYR A 5 3.19 13.06 13.71
CA TYR A 5 2.91 13.40 12.30
C TYR A 5 3.94 14.35 11.70
N ARG A 6 4.48 15.29 12.48
CA ARG A 6 5.56 16.17 12.01
C ARG A 6 6.82 15.39 11.68
N VAL A 7 7.22 14.44 12.51
CA VAL A 7 8.40 13.59 12.25
C VAL A 7 8.16 12.66 11.05
N LEU A 8 6.96 12.08 10.94
CA LEU A 8 6.61 11.26 9.77
C LEU A 8 6.64 12.05 8.47
N ASN A 9 6.11 13.28 8.47
CA ASN A 9 6.20 14.17 7.31
C ASN A 9 7.66 14.55 6.99
N GLN A 10 8.50 14.79 8.00
CA GLN A 10 9.92 15.07 7.79
C GLN A 10 10.67 13.88 7.17
N PHE A 11 10.28 12.65 7.52
CA PHE A 11 10.86 11.45 6.92
C PHE A 11 10.34 11.17 5.51
N ASP A 12 9.06 11.49 5.23
CA ASP A 12 8.45 11.48 3.89
C ASP A 12 9.17 12.50 2.97
N ASP A 13 9.33 13.76 3.44
CA ASP A 13 10.06 14.82 2.73
C ASP A 13 11.54 14.47 2.48
N ALA A 14 12.15 13.71 3.40
CA ALA A 14 13.53 13.25 3.27
C ALA A 14 13.67 11.99 2.39
N GLY A 15 12.56 11.43 1.87
CA GLY A 15 12.55 10.20 1.07
C GLY A 15 12.94 8.94 1.86
N ILE A 16 12.82 8.99 3.19
CA ILE A 16 13.06 7.86 4.10
C ILE A 16 11.80 7.01 4.22
N LEU A 17 10.64 7.66 4.14
CA LEU A 17 9.34 7.00 4.11
C LEU A 17 8.61 7.29 2.81
N ASN A 18 7.81 6.33 2.35
CA ASN A 18 6.78 6.50 1.34
C ASN A 18 5.43 6.56 2.04
N ARG A 19 4.60 7.54 1.68
CA ARG A 19 3.22 7.61 2.12
C ARG A 19 2.26 7.02 1.08
N HIS A 20 1.49 6.04 1.51
CA HIS A 20 0.39 5.48 0.73
C HIS A 20 -0.94 6.09 1.21
N HIS A 21 -1.70 6.65 0.26
CA HIS A 21 -3.05 7.16 0.51
C HIS A 21 -4.07 6.13 0.03
N PHE A 22 -4.70 5.46 0.99
CA PHE A 22 -5.75 4.47 0.70
C PHE A 22 -7.12 5.13 0.70
N GLU A 23 -8.04 4.55 -0.08
CA GLU A 23 -9.46 4.93 -0.02
C GLU A 23 -10.01 4.71 1.41
N GLY A 24 -10.79 5.67 1.92
CA GLY A 24 -11.27 5.70 3.31
C GLY A 24 -10.46 6.59 4.26
N GLY A 25 -9.51 7.38 3.73
CA GLY A 25 -8.81 8.42 4.50
C GLY A 25 -7.67 7.90 5.39
N LYS A 26 -7.32 6.61 5.27
CA LYS A 26 -6.15 6.03 5.95
C LYS A 26 -4.89 6.32 5.14
N SER A 27 -3.85 6.78 5.84
CA SER A 27 -2.50 6.91 5.28
C SER A 27 -1.57 5.98 6.03
N VAL A 28 -0.83 5.15 5.30
CA VAL A 28 0.23 4.32 5.86
C VAL A 28 1.56 4.88 5.38
N PHE A 29 2.52 4.91 6.29
CA PHE A 29 3.89 5.27 5.98
C PHE A 29 4.73 4.01 6.01
N GLU A 30 5.51 3.79 4.95
CA GLU A 30 6.41 2.65 4.81
C GLU A 30 7.83 3.12 4.57
N ILE A 31 8.83 2.31 4.90
CA ILE A 31 10.24 2.67 4.64
C ILE A 31 10.52 2.53 3.15
N SER A 32 11.10 3.56 2.54
CA SER A 32 11.29 3.65 1.09
C SER A 32 12.23 2.59 0.49
N HIS A 33 12.94 1.82 1.31
CA HIS A 33 13.92 0.81 0.90
C HIS A 33 13.48 -0.63 1.18
N LYS A 34 12.19 -0.87 1.39
CA LYS A 34 11.66 -2.21 1.52
C LYS A 34 11.57 -2.88 0.14
N ASP A 35 11.67 -4.21 0.11
CA ASP A 35 11.42 -4.98 -1.10
C ASP A 35 10.00 -4.68 -1.64
N HIS A 36 9.84 -4.78 -2.95
CA HIS A 36 8.56 -4.52 -3.65
C HIS A 36 7.45 -5.41 -3.11
N HIS A 37 6.29 -4.82 -2.84
CA HIS A 37 5.08 -5.53 -2.42
C HIS A 37 3.85 -4.65 -2.69
N ASP A 38 2.71 -5.31 -2.83
CA ASP A 38 1.40 -4.71 -3.02
C ASP A 38 0.56 -4.80 -1.74
N HIS A 39 -0.58 -4.09 -1.70
CA HIS A 39 -1.40 -4.00 -0.49
C HIS A 39 -2.84 -4.46 -0.70
N LEU A 40 -3.36 -5.27 0.22
CA LEU A 40 -4.78 -5.60 0.38
C LEU A 40 -5.31 -4.90 1.65
N VAL A 41 -6.27 -4.00 1.46
CA VAL A 41 -6.80 -3.12 2.50
C VAL A 41 -8.23 -3.48 2.83
N CYS A 42 -8.50 -3.71 4.11
CA CYS A 42 -9.85 -3.88 4.60
C CYS A 42 -10.54 -2.51 4.78
N LEU A 43 -11.66 -2.27 4.11
CA LEU A 43 -12.39 -0.99 4.25
C LEU A 43 -13.12 -0.85 5.58
N LYS A 44 -13.46 -1.97 6.23
CA LYS A 44 -14.16 -1.98 7.53
C LYS A 44 -13.21 -1.70 8.69
N CYS A 45 -12.09 -2.41 8.79
CA CYS A 45 -11.15 -2.24 9.90
C CYS A 45 -9.85 -1.50 9.55
N GLY A 46 -9.55 -1.31 8.26
CA GLY A 46 -8.28 -0.78 7.76
C GLY A 46 -7.05 -1.60 8.11
N LYS A 47 -7.23 -2.90 8.34
CA LYS A 47 -6.13 -3.87 8.28
C LYS A 47 -5.52 -3.80 6.88
N VAL A 48 -4.20 -3.74 6.83
CA VAL A 48 -3.42 -3.80 5.59
C VAL A 48 -2.65 -5.12 5.60
N ILE A 49 -2.73 -5.85 4.49
CA ILE A 49 -2.01 -7.09 4.26
C ILE A 49 -1.07 -6.82 3.08
N GLU A 50 0.22 -7.01 3.31
CA GLU A 50 1.23 -6.94 2.25
C GLU A 50 1.29 -8.28 1.52
N PHE A 51 1.40 -8.25 0.20
CA PHE A 51 1.57 -9.45 -0.62
C PHE A 51 2.40 -9.18 -1.86
N GLU A 52 2.92 -10.23 -2.46
CA GLU A 52 3.56 -10.22 -3.78
C GLU A 52 3.05 -11.46 -4.52
N ASP A 53 2.77 -11.31 -5.82
CA ASP A 53 2.25 -12.41 -6.65
C ASP A 53 2.91 -12.40 -8.03
N ASP A 54 3.73 -13.42 -8.29
CA ASP A 54 4.50 -13.54 -9.53
C ASP A 54 3.62 -13.50 -10.79
N ILE A 55 2.39 -14.03 -10.72
CA ILE A 55 1.49 -14.09 -11.88
C ILE A 55 0.99 -12.68 -12.23
N ILE A 56 0.66 -11.87 -11.22
CA ILE A 56 0.30 -10.47 -11.39
C ILE A 56 1.47 -9.70 -11.99
N GLU A 57 2.67 -9.84 -11.44
CA GLU A 57 3.87 -9.13 -11.89
C GLU A 57 4.22 -9.47 -13.35
N GLU A 58 4.26 -10.76 -13.69
CA GLU A 58 4.49 -11.21 -15.06
C GLU A 58 3.43 -10.64 -16.02
N ARG A 59 2.17 -10.57 -15.59
CA ARG A 59 1.08 -10.06 -16.42
C ARG A 59 1.24 -8.58 -16.71
N GLN A 60 1.65 -7.78 -15.72
CA GLN A 60 1.90 -6.34 -15.90
C GLN A 60 3.03 -6.11 -16.91
N GLU A 61 4.13 -6.84 -16.79
CA GLU A 61 5.27 -6.82 -17.72
C GLU A 61 4.85 -7.20 -19.15
N MET A 62 4.05 -8.25 -19.31
CA MET A 62 3.51 -8.65 -20.62
C MET A 62 2.66 -7.56 -21.27
N ILE A 63 1.82 -6.87 -20.48
CA ILE A 63 0.99 -5.76 -20.96
C ILE A 63 1.89 -4.60 -21.39
N ALA A 64 2.86 -4.21 -20.58
CA ALA A 64 3.79 -3.13 -20.92
C ALA A 64 4.55 -3.41 -22.23
N LYS A 65 5.08 -4.64 -22.38
CA LYS A 65 5.75 -5.09 -23.61
C LYS A 65 4.83 -5.02 -24.83
N LYS A 66 3.57 -5.46 -24.70
CA LYS A 66 2.57 -5.40 -25.78
C LYS A 66 2.33 -3.95 -26.24
N HIS A 67 2.40 -3.00 -25.32
CA HIS A 67 2.22 -1.57 -25.60
C HIS A 67 3.53 -0.82 -25.87
N LYS A 68 4.67 -1.54 -25.98
CA LYS A 68 6.01 -0.96 -26.20
C LYS A 68 6.41 0.05 -25.13
N MET A 69 6.01 -0.20 -23.89
CA MET A 69 6.34 0.60 -22.72
C MET A 69 7.33 -0.16 -21.83
N LYS A 70 8.21 0.59 -21.14
CA LYS A 70 9.05 0.07 -20.07
C LYS A 70 8.46 0.50 -18.73
N LEU A 71 8.14 -0.45 -17.86
CA LEU A 71 7.71 -0.12 -16.50
C LEU A 71 8.89 0.40 -15.69
N THR A 72 8.62 1.39 -14.85
CA THR A 72 9.59 1.94 -13.90
C THR A 72 9.19 1.61 -12.46
N HIS A 73 7.89 1.60 -12.20
CA HIS A 73 7.25 1.17 -10.97
C HIS A 73 5.77 0.86 -11.27
N HIS A 74 5.07 0.24 -10.33
CA HIS A 74 3.61 0.20 -10.26
C HIS A 74 3.15 0.43 -8.83
N SER A 75 1.84 0.48 -8.65
CA SER A 75 1.21 0.49 -7.34
C SER A 75 -0.11 -0.27 -7.47
N LEU A 76 -0.23 -1.40 -6.76
CA LEU A 76 -1.45 -2.19 -6.73
C LEU A 76 -2.04 -2.17 -5.33
N TYR A 77 -3.32 -1.81 -5.28
CA TYR A 77 -4.12 -1.80 -4.08
C TYR A 77 -5.38 -2.62 -4.34
N LEU A 78 -5.62 -3.62 -3.50
CA LEU A 78 -6.86 -4.37 -3.47
C LEU A 78 -7.67 -3.90 -2.26
N TYR A 79 -8.96 -3.68 -2.44
CA TYR A 79 -9.86 -3.22 -1.38
C TYR A 79 -10.94 -4.27 -1.14
N GLY A 80 -11.19 -4.60 0.13
CA GLY A 80 -12.18 -5.60 0.50
C GLY A 80 -12.59 -5.53 1.97
N GLU A 81 -13.23 -6.59 2.46
CA GLU A 81 -13.62 -6.73 3.87
C GLU A 81 -13.05 -8.04 4.43
N CYS A 82 -12.62 -8.04 5.70
CA CYS A 82 -12.16 -9.29 6.30
C CYS A 82 -13.36 -10.23 6.48
N THR A 83 -13.20 -11.47 6.03
CA THR A 83 -14.23 -12.52 6.13
C THR A 83 -14.10 -13.35 7.40
N ASP A 84 -13.04 -13.14 8.19
CA ASP A 84 -12.71 -13.89 9.40
C ASP A 84 -13.40 -13.36 10.67
N GLY A 85 -14.26 -12.34 10.55
CA GLY A 85 -14.98 -11.74 11.68
C GLY A 85 -14.11 -10.83 12.58
N ASN A 86 -12.82 -10.66 12.28
CA ASN A 86 -11.91 -9.86 13.11
C ASN A 86 -12.09 -8.33 12.94
N CYS A 87 -13.04 -7.89 12.12
CA CYS A 87 -13.34 -6.47 11.94
C CYS A 87 -14.19 -5.86 13.06
N ASP A 88 -14.83 -6.66 13.92
CA ASP A 88 -15.82 -6.18 14.89
C ASP A 88 -15.20 -5.66 16.21
N ASN A 89 -13.86 -5.65 16.33
CA ASN A 89 -13.13 -5.31 17.56
C ASN A 89 -12.37 -3.98 17.51
N LEU A 90 -12.77 -3.01 16.67
CA LEU A 90 -12.16 -1.69 16.72
C LEU A 90 -12.79 -0.83 17.82
N PRO A 91 -12.01 -0.28 18.75
CA PRO A 91 -12.51 0.74 19.67
C PRO A 91 -12.93 1.98 18.86
N GLU A 92 -14.10 2.53 19.21
CA GLU A 92 -14.64 3.80 18.68
C GLU A 92 -13.65 4.96 18.77
#